data_AF-A0A947R794-F1
#
_entry.id   AF-A0A947R794-F1
#
_cell.length_a   1.000
_cell.length_b   1.000
_cell.length_c   1.000
_cell.angle_alpha   90.00
_cell.angle_beta   90.00
_cell.angle_gamma   90.00
#
_symmetry.space_group_name_H-M   'P 1'
#
loop_
_entity.id
_entity.type
_entity.pdbx_description
1 polymer ?
#
loop_
_entity_poly.entity_id
_entity_poly.type
_entity_poly.pdbx_seq_one_letter_code
_entity_poly.pdbx_strand_id
1 'polypeptide(L)'
;MECIILKADGAIREKNVPVAEPSLALLPMAIELDDGYCLKSFFKMLRTYPVYMEISMFNPVYLEQVGPFIDLDTTLPCHDPDTIEFSKTIEMKGFPGEPAIDIYTGLNGRKGQNLIALKNFHVETLLGVPMRLGKLKHIIFGDTQEILEFKTDYTLFEFIDGVSWGLSFLFNPIECQLRR
;
A
#
# COMPACT_ATOMS: atom_id res chain seq x y z
N MET A 1 -21.12 -2.92 -4.38
CA MET A 1 -20.09 -3.94 -4.68
C MET A 1 -19.96 -4.82 -3.47
N GLU A 2 -19.73 -6.12 -3.65
CA GLU A 2 -19.24 -6.95 -2.56
C GLU A 2 -17.80 -6.53 -2.28
N CYS A 3 -17.49 -6.22 -1.02
CA CYS A 3 -16.13 -5.90 -0.57
C CYS A 3 -15.63 -6.97 0.39
N ILE A 4 -14.31 -7.12 0.44
CA ILE A 4 -13.62 -7.91 1.45
C ILE A 4 -12.94 -6.97 2.43
N ILE A 5 -12.86 -7.39 3.69
CA ILE A 5 -12.23 -6.62 4.75
C ILE A 5 -10.86 -7.23 5.04
N LEU A 6 -9.81 -6.43 4.95
CA LEU A 6 -8.46 -6.81 5.35
C LEU A 6 -8.27 -6.46 6.82
N LYS A 7 -8.07 -7.48 7.66
CA LYS A 7 -8.02 -7.36 9.13
C LYS A 7 -6.60 -7.08 9.61
N ALA A 8 -6.49 -6.45 10.79
CA ALA A 8 -5.20 -6.07 11.37
C ALA A 8 -4.28 -7.28 11.68
N ASP A 9 -4.85 -8.47 11.87
CA ASP A 9 -4.13 -9.73 12.04
C ASP A 9 -3.65 -10.37 10.72
N GLY A 10 -4.01 -9.78 9.58
CA GLY A 10 -3.70 -10.26 8.24
C GLY A 10 -4.75 -11.21 7.66
N ALA A 11 -5.86 -11.47 8.36
CA ALA A 11 -6.96 -12.28 7.81
C ALA A 11 -7.78 -11.48 6.79
N ILE A 12 -8.32 -12.17 5.79
CA ILE A 12 -9.30 -11.62 4.84
C ILE A 12 -10.69 -12.12 5.25
N ARG A 13 -11.68 -11.22 5.26
CA ARG A 13 -13.08 -11.56 5.51
C ARG A 13 -13.97 -11.18 4.34
N GLU A 14 -14.81 -12.10 3.91
CA GLU A 14 -15.91 -11.84 2.99
C GLU A 14 -17.22 -11.96 3.76
N LYS A 15 -18.08 -10.92 3.72
CA LYS A 15 -19.36 -10.91 4.46
C LYS A 15 -19.19 -11.26 5.96
N ASN A 16 -18.10 -10.78 6.57
CA ASN A 16 -17.66 -11.08 7.95
C ASN A 16 -17.23 -12.53 8.24
N VAL A 17 -17.20 -13.40 7.23
CA VAL A 17 -16.71 -14.78 7.34
C VAL A 17 -15.24 -14.82 6.95
N PRO A 18 -14.36 -15.44 7.76
CA PRO A 18 -12.96 -15.62 7.39
C PRO A 18 -12.81 -16.43 6.10
N VAL A 19 -11.97 -15.94 5.19
CA VAL A 19 -11.53 -16.70 4.02
C VAL A 19 -10.44 -17.66 4.46
N ALA A 20 -10.73 -18.96 4.42
CA ALA A 20 -9.81 -20.00 4.88
C ALA A 20 -8.77 -20.41 3.83
N GLU A 21 -9.13 -20.36 2.55
CA GLU A 21 -8.27 -20.84 1.46
C GLU A 21 -7.75 -19.67 0.60
N PRO A 22 -6.46 -19.69 0.20
CA PRO A 22 -5.92 -18.69 -0.72
C PRO A 22 -6.67 -18.75 -2.06
N SER A 23 -7.30 -17.65 -2.46
CA SER A 23 -8.09 -17.60 -3.69
C SER A 23 -7.74 -16.38 -4.53
N LEU A 24 -7.35 -16.63 -5.78
CA LEU A 24 -7.16 -15.59 -6.80
C LEU A 24 -8.48 -14.93 -7.20
N ALA A 25 -9.62 -15.56 -6.91
CA ALA A 25 -10.94 -14.97 -7.19
C ALA A 25 -11.22 -13.71 -6.35
N LEU A 26 -10.45 -13.48 -5.28
CA LEU A 26 -10.56 -12.28 -4.45
C LEU A 26 -9.81 -11.07 -5.03
N LEU A 27 -8.90 -11.27 -5.97
CA LEU A 27 -8.11 -10.21 -6.59
C LEU A 27 -8.94 -9.03 -7.16
N PRO A 28 -10.04 -9.25 -7.91
CA PRO A 28 -10.87 -8.17 -8.42
C PRO A 28 -11.82 -7.56 -7.37
N MET A 29 -11.91 -8.12 -6.16
CA MET A 29 -12.85 -7.65 -5.14
C MET A 29 -12.39 -6.32 -4.55
N ALA A 30 -13.33 -5.41 -4.32
CA ALA A 30 -13.07 -4.16 -3.62
C ALA A 30 -12.64 -4.45 -2.18
N ILE A 31 -11.71 -3.66 -1.65
CA ILE A 31 -11.19 -3.83 -0.30
C ILE A 31 -11.61 -2.70 0.64
N GLU A 32 -11.78 -3.06 1.91
CA GLU A 32 -11.79 -2.15 3.05
C GLU A 32 -10.66 -2.54 4.01
N LEU A 33 -10.03 -1.54 4.62
CA LEU A 33 -9.04 -1.76 5.67
C LEU A 33 -9.73 -1.63 7.01
N ASP A 34 -9.57 -2.65 7.85
CA ASP A 34 -10.08 -2.63 9.22
C ASP A 34 -9.36 -1.60 10.09
N ASP A 35 -9.99 -1.22 11.20
CA ASP A 35 -9.35 -0.35 12.17
C ASP A 35 -8.03 -0.96 12.67
N GLY A 36 -6.96 -0.16 12.63
CA GLY A 36 -5.62 -0.62 13.02
C GLY A 36 -4.87 -1.43 11.98
N TYR A 37 -5.40 -1.59 10.76
CA TYR A 37 -4.63 -2.16 9.65
C TYR A 37 -3.37 -1.32 9.39
N CYS A 38 -2.22 -1.98 9.31
CA CYS A 38 -0.92 -1.36 9.14
C CYS A 38 -0.05 -2.18 8.18
N LEU A 39 1.18 -1.71 7.91
CA LEU A 39 2.09 -2.41 7.02
C LEU A 39 2.46 -3.82 7.56
N LYS A 40 2.51 -3.99 8.89
CA LYS A 40 2.64 -5.31 9.51
C LYS A 40 1.47 -6.23 9.18
N SER A 41 0.24 -5.71 9.16
CA SER A 41 -0.97 -6.46 8.77
C SER A 41 -0.88 -6.93 7.32
N PHE A 42 -0.38 -6.08 6.42
CA PHE A 42 -0.12 -6.43 5.02
C PHE A 42 0.83 -7.62 4.88
N PHE A 43 1.97 -7.60 5.57
CA PHE A 43 2.90 -8.73 5.51
C PHE A 43 2.36 -9.99 6.19
N LYS A 44 1.57 -9.86 7.27
CA LYS A 44 0.85 -11.00 7.86
C LYS A 44 -0.13 -11.62 6.85
N MET A 45 -0.85 -10.80 6.10
CA MET A 45 -1.75 -11.27 5.04
C MET A 45 -0.98 -12.03 3.96
N LEU A 46 0.14 -11.49 3.48
CA LEU A 46 0.99 -12.18 2.50
C LEU A 46 1.53 -13.53 3.02
N ARG A 47 1.88 -13.61 4.31
CA ARG A 47 2.30 -14.86 4.96
C ARG A 47 1.14 -15.87 5.11
N THR A 48 -0.05 -15.39 5.46
CA THR A 48 -1.25 -16.23 5.63
C THR A 48 -1.80 -16.76 4.30
N TYR A 49 -1.66 -15.97 3.23
CA TYR A 49 -2.16 -16.29 1.89
C TYR A 49 -1.01 -16.27 0.86
N PRO A 50 -0.17 -17.33 0.80
CA PRO A 50 1.03 -17.36 -0.02
C PRO A 50 0.79 -17.16 -1.52
N VAL A 51 -0.42 -17.45 -2.02
CA VAL A 51 -0.79 -17.22 -3.43
C VAL A 51 -0.62 -15.76 -3.85
N TYR A 52 -0.68 -14.82 -2.90
CA TYR A 52 -0.50 -13.39 -3.15
C TYR A 52 0.97 -12.96 -3.15
N MET A 53 1.88 -13.80 -2.67
CA MET A 53 3.31 -13.54 -2.75
C MET A 53 3.77 -13.43 -4.21
N GLU A 54 3.14 -14.18 -5.11
CA GLU A 54 3.53 -14.24 -6.53
C GLU A 54 3.08 -13.02 -7.34
N ILE A 55 2.22 -12.15 -6.78
CA ILE A 55 1.72 -10.95 -7.47
C ILE A 55 2.87 -9.97 -7.77
N SER A 56 3.87 -9.91 -6.89
CA SER A 56 5.01 -9.02 -7.06
C SER A 56 6.30 -9.76 -6.73
N MET A 57 7.29 -9.65 -7.63
CA MET A 57 8.62 -10.24 -7.42
C MET A 57 9.34 -9.74 -6.16
N PHE A 58 8.90 -8.60 -5.60
CA PHE A 58 9.49 -8.01 -4.42
C PHE A 58 8.95 -8.59 -3.10
N ASN A 59 7.77 -9.23 -3.12
CA ASN A 59 7.11 -9.72 -1.90
C ASN A 59 7.97 -10.70 -1.09
N PRO A 60 8.63 -11.72 -1.69
CA PRO A 60 9.47 -12.65 -0.94
C PRO A 60 10.62 -11.95 -0.22
N VAL A 61 11.27 -11.00 -0.90
CA VAL A 61 12.44 -10.28 -0.39
C VAL A 61 12.04 -9.39 0.80
N TYR A 62 10.94 -8.66 0.72
CA TYR A 62 10.49 -7.85 1.86
C TYR A 62 10.05 -8.70 3.03
N LEU A 63 9.32 -9.78 2.77
CA LEU A 63 8.85 -10.64 3.84
C LEU A 63 10.03 -11.27 4.60
N GLU A 64 11.11 -11.62 3.90
CA GLU A 64 12.36 -12.05 4.53
C GLU A 64 12.99 -10.94 5.38
N GLN A 65 13.11 -9.71 4.83
CA GLN A 65 13.70 -8.57 5.53
C GLN A 65 12.92 -8.17 6.79
N VAL A 66 11.59 -8.09 6.70
CA VAL A 66 10.74 -7.63 7.81
C VAL A 66 10.27 -8.77 8.72
N GLY A 67 10.47 -10.02 8.31
CA GLY A 67 10.05 -11.24 9.01
C GLY A 67 10.32 -11.22 10.51
N PRO A 68 11.57 -10.95 10.95
CA PRO A 68 11.91 -10.88 12.37
C PRO A 68 11.09 -9.85 13.17
N PHE A 69 10.61 -8.79 12.52
CA PHE A 69 9.85 -7.70 13.15
C PHE A 69 8.33 -7.93 13.13
N ILE A 70 7.83 -8.76 12.21
CA ILE A 70 6.40 -9.11 12.12
C ILE A 70 5.95 -9.89 13.36
N ASP A 71 6.83 -10.71 13.93
CA ASP A 71 6.49 -11.58 15.06
C ASP A 71 6.76 -10.94 16.44
N LEU A 72 7.34 -9.74 16.48
CA LEU A 72 7.47 -8.98 17.73
C LEU A 72 6.10 -8.50 18.22
N ASP A 73 5.86 -8.49 19.52
CA ASP A 73 4.61 -7.93 20.08
C ASP A 73 4.52 -6.41 19.88
N THR A 74 5.67 -5.73 19.86
CA THR A 74 5.76 -4.28 19.70
C THR A 74 6.42 -3.90 18.38
N THR A 75 5.94 -2.82 17.77
CA THR A 75 6.57 -2.22 16.59
C THR A 75 7.61 -1.19 17.01
N LEU A 76 8.64 -1.00 16.18
CA LEU A 76 9.58 0.09 16.37
C LEU A 76 8.84 1.43 16.29
N PRO A 77 9.18 2.41 17.13
CA PRO A 77 8.53 3.72 17.10
C PRO A 77 8.85 4.43 15.77
N CYS A 78 7.83 5.03 15.18
CA CYS A 78 7.96 5.93 14.05
C CYS A 78 7.36 7.27 14.46
N HIS A 79 8.16 8.34 14.44
CA HIS A 79 7.68 9.67 14.86
C HIS A 79 6.88 10.38 13.76
N ASP A 80 7.11 10.01 12.51
CA ASP A 80 6.41 10.45 11.31
C ASP A 80 6.46 9.30 10.30
N PRO A 81 5.50 9.12 9.39
CA PRO A 81 4.22 9.82 9.29
C PRO A 81 3.16 9.33 10.29
N ASP A 82 2.05 10.07 10.44
CA ASP A 82 0.89 9.65 11.27
C ASP A 82 0.19 8.43 10.67
N THR A 83 0.13 8.38 9.33
CA THR A 83 -0.49 7.29 8.55
C THR A 83 0.27 7.06 7.25
N ILE A 84 0.12 5.88 6.67
CA ILE A 84 0.52 5.56 5.30
C ILE A 84 -0.75 5.54 4.45
N GLU A 85 -0.73 6.29 3.35
CA GLU A 85 -1.83 6.39 2.40
C GLU A 85 -1.47 5.64 1.12
N PHE A 86 -2.34 4.71 0.74
CA PHE A 86 -2.36 4.09 -0.58
C PHE A 86 -3.34 4.84 -1.48
N SER A 87 -2.87 5.37 -2.60
CA SER A 87 -3.63 6.27 -3.47
C SER A 87 -3.61 5.79 -4.93
N LYS A 88 -4.56 6.28 -5.73
CA LYS A 88 -4.65 6.00 -7.18
C LYS A 88 -4.77 7.33 -7.90
N THR A 89 -4.01 7.48 -8.98
CA THR A 89 -4.02 8.67 -9.82
C THR A 89 -4.28 8.26 -11.26
N ILE A 90 -5.19 9.00 -11.89
CA ILE A 90 -5.41 8.97 -13.33
C ILE A 90 -4.89 10.29 -13.88
N GLU A 91 -3.88 10.21 -14.73
CA GLU A 91 -3.24 11.33 -15.36
C GLU A 91 -3.62 11.35 -16.83
N MET A 92 -4.24 12.45 -17.27
CA MET A 92 -4.67 12.64 -18.64
C MET A 92 -3.81 13.71 -19.29
N LYS A 93 -3.11 13.34 -20.36
CA LYS A 93 -2.25 14.22 -21.14
C LYS A 93 -2.97 14.61 -22.43
N GLY A 94 -3.20 15.90 -22.61
CA GLY A 94 -3.79 16.48 -23.82
C GLY A 94 -2.73 17.00 -24.80
N PHE A 95 -3.11 17.96 -25.64
CA PHE A 95 -2.23 18.63 -26.61
C PHE A 95 -1.22 19.58 -25.92
N PRO A 96 0.02 19.78 -26.44
CA PRO A 96 0.60 19.18 -27.65
C PRO A 96 1.14 17.77 -27.42
N GLY A 97 0.79 16.85 -28.32
CA GLY A 97 1.19 15.44 -28.25
C GLY A 97 0.02 14.51 -28.56
N GLU A 98 0.29 13.21 -28.49
CA GLU A 98 -0.76 12.19 -28.57
C GLU A 98 -1.50 12.11 -27.23
N PRO A 99 -2.84 12.19 -27.23
CA PRO A 99 -3.61 12.02 -26.01
C PRO A 99 -3.29 10.69 -25.32
N ALA A 100 -2.97 10.75 -24.03
CA ALA A 100 -2.60 9.57 -23.24
C ALA A 100 -3.27 9.58 -21.88
N ILE A 101 -3.53 8.39 -21.35
CA ILE A 101 -4.02 8.18 -20.00
C ILE A 101 -3.06 7.25 -19.28
N ASP A 102 -2.49 7.74 -18.18
CA ASP A 102 -1.67 6.95 -17.27
C ASP A 102 -2.44 6.72 -15.98
N ILE A 103 -2.52 5.47 -15.54
CA ILE A 103 -3.12 5.10 -14.25
C ILE A 103 -2.03 4.49 -13.39
N TYR A 104 -1.80 5.07 -12.23
CA TYR A 104 -0.78 4.59 -11.31
C TYR A 104 -1.23 4.69 -9.85
N THR A 105 -0.66 3.82 -9.04
CA THR A 105 -0.85 3.80 -7.60
C THR A 105 0.32 4.47 -6.89
N GLY A 106 0.08 5.01 -5.71
CA GLY A 106 1.14 5.64 -4.91
C GLY A 106 1.02 5.29 -3.44
N LEU A 107 2.16 4.98 -2.80
CA LEU A 107 2.28 4.72 -1.38
C LEU A 107 3.07 5.85 -0.72
N ASN A 108 2.40 6.65 0.12
CA ASN A 108 3.01 7.84 0.72
C ASN A 108 2.71 7.91 2.22
N GLY A 109 3.62 8.50 2.98
CA GLY A 109 3.33 8.91 4.34
C GLY A 109 2.41 10.12 4.34
N ARG A 110 1.67 10.30 5.42
CA ARG A 110 0.87 11.50 5.65
C ARG A 110 1.02 12.01 7.07
N LYS A 111 1.29 13.32 7.20
CA LYS A 111 1.33 14.06 8.46
C LYS A 111 0.29 15.18 8.39
N GLY A 112 -0.81 15.04 9.12
CA GLY A 112 -1.99 15.87 8.92
C GLY A 112 -2.47 15.90 7.46
N GLN A 113 -2.39 17.05 6.79
CA GLN A 113 -2.78 17.20 5.39
C GLN A 113 -1.64 16.99 4.38
N ASN A 114 -0.39 16.90 4.85
CA ASN A 114 0.78 16.85 3.99
C ASN A 114 1.15 15.41 3.64
N LEU A 115 1.42 15.16 2.36
CA LEU A 115 2.04 13.92 1.90
C LEU A 115 3.55 13.99 2.07
N ILE A 116 4.14 12.89 2.52
CA ILE A 116 5.58 12.74 2.78
C ILE A 116 6.08 11.50 2.03
N ALA A 117 7.18 11.65 1.29
CA ALA A 117 7.82 10.53 0.63
C ALA A 117 8.39 9.54 1.66
N LEU A 118 8.10 8.25 1.47
CA LEU A 118 8.52 7.21 2.42
C LEU A 118 10.01 6.83 2.30
N LYS A 119 10.69 7.23 1.23
CA LYS A 119 12.09 6.85 0.91
C LYS A 119 13.14 7.14 1.98
N ASN A 120 12.83 8.05 2.93
CA ASN A 120 13.73 8.44 4.00
C ASN A 120 13.51 7.64 5.30
N PHE A 121 12.54 6.73 5.32
CA PHE A 121 12.20 5.90 6.47
C PHE A 121 12.75 4.49 6.28
N HIS A 122 13.12 3.88 7.39
CA HIS A 122 13.42 2.46 7.44
C HIS A 122 12.11 1.67 7.53
N VAL A 123 11.95 0.66 6.68
CA VAL A 123 10.69 -0.09 6.55
C VAL A 123 10.26 -0.72 7.88
N GLU A 124 11.21 -1.13 8.70
CA GLU A 124 11.02 -1.73 10.03
C GLU A 124 10.31 -0.78 10.99
N THR A 125 10.56 0.54 10.85
CA THR A 125 9.89 1.58 11.64
C THR A 125 8.46 1.84 11.16
N LEU A 126 8.19 1.62 9.87
CA LEU A 126 6.88 1.86 9.26
C LEU A 126 5.88 0.73 9.54
N LEU A 127 6.32 -0.43 10.01
CA LEU A 127 5.48 -1.62 10.19
C LEU A 127 4.24 -1.35 11.06
N GLY A 128 4.36 -0.52 12.10
CA GLY A 128 3.27 -0.17 12.99
C GLY A 128 2.44 1.04 12.57
N VAL A 129 2.82 1.73 11.50
CA VAL A 129 2.12 2.96 11.07
C VAL A 129 0.77 2.56 10.44
N PRO A 130 -0.36 3.13 10.90
CA PRO A 130 -1.67 2.81 10.35
C PRO A 130 -1.76 3.13 8.86
N MET A 131 -2.41 2.25 8.11
CA MET A 131 -2.64 2.42 6.68
C MET A 131 -4.07 2.88 6.40
N ARG A 132 -4.23 3.64 5.31
CA ARG A 132 -5.55 4.08 4.82
C ARG A 132 -5.61 4.06 3.29
N LEU A 133 -6.81 3.88 2.78
CA LEU A 133 -7.11 4.06 1.36
C LEU A 133 -7.38 5.54 1.08
N GLY A 134 -6.65 6.09 0.12
CA GLY A 134 -6.74 7.47 -0.31
C GLY A 134 -7.91 7.71 -1.26
N LYS A 135 -7.98 8.94 -1.78
CA LYS A 135 -8.91 9.29 -2.86
C LYS A 135 -8.29 9.00 -4.22
N LEU A 136 -9.14 8.86 -5.22
CA LEU A 136 -8.74 8.89 -6.62
C LEU A 136 -8.45 10.34 -7.02
N LYS A 137 -7.26 10.59 -7.56
CA LYS A 137 -6.88 11.88 -8.11
C LYS A 137 -6.96 11.83 -9.62
N HIS A 138 -7.67 12.77 -10.24
CA HIS A 138 -7.61 13.00 -11.68
C HIS A 138 -6.75 14.23 -11.90
N ILE A 139 -5.65 14.08 -12.64
CA ILE A 139 -4.78 15.18 -13.02
C ILE A 139 -4.93 15.40 -14.51
N ILE A 140 -5.39 16.59 -14.89
CA ILE A 140 -5.58 16.97 -16.29
C ILE A 140 -4.49 17.97 -16.66
N PHE A 141 -3.70 17.63 -17.68
CA PHE A 141 -2.67 18.50 -18.24
C PHE A 141 -3.16 19.14 -19.55
N GLY A 142 -3.51 20.42 -19.47
CA GLY A 142 -3.76 21.31 -20.61
C GLY A 142 -2.89 22.57 -20.49
N ASP A 143 -3.46 23.76 -20.74
CA ASP A 143 -2.75 25.05 -20.53
C ASP A 143 -2.45 25.32 -19.04
N THR A 144 -3.25 24.73 -18.14
CA THR A 144 -3.03 24.72 -16.69
C THR A 144 -3.23 23.31 -16.13
N GLN A 145 -2.71 23.05 -14.93
CA GLN A 145 -2.90 21.77 -14.24
C GLN A 145 -4.14 21.83 -13.36
N GLU A 146 -5.10 20.93 -13.60
CA GLU A 146 -6.28 20.75 -12.75
C GLU A 146 -6.20 19.42 -11.99
N ILE A 147 -6.56 19.44 -10.70
CA ILE A 147 -6.61 18.25 -9.84
C ILE A 147 -8.01 18.10 -9.28
N LEU A 148 -8.65 16.97 -9.57
CA LEU A 148 -9.95 16.60 -9.03
C LEU A 148 -9.79 15.38 -8.11
N GLU A 149 -10.47 15.37 -6.97
CA GLU A 149 -10.43 14.26 -6.01
C GLU A 149 -11.80 13.59 -5.85
N PHE A 150 -11.85 12.28 -6.00
CA PHE A 150 -13.07 11.48 -5.89
C PHE A 150 -12.92 10.33 -4.90
N LYS A 151 -14.05 9.92 -4.29
CA LYS A 151 -14.09 8.63 -3.59
C LYS A 151 -13.93 7.51 -4.62
N THR A 152 -13.12 6.51 -4.29
CA THR A 152 -12.87 5.36 -5.15
C THR A 152 -12.80 4.10 -4.30
N ASP A 153 -13.03 2.98 -4.96
CA ASP A 153 -12.70 1.67 -4.43
C ASP A 153 -11.34 1.23 -4.98
N TYR A 154 -10.67 0.38 -4.20
CA TYR A 154 -9.42 -0.28 -4.57
C TYR A 154 -9.67 -1.76 -4.61
N THR A 155 -9.14 -2.46 -5.60
CA THR A 155 -9.18 -3.92 -5.64
C THR A 155 -8.04 -4.52 -4.82
N LEU A 156 -8.18 -5.77 -4.41
CA LEU A 156 -7.12 -6.49 -3.70
C LEU A 156 -5.84 -6.58 -4.54
N PHE A 157 -5.98 -6.82 -5.85
CA PHE A 157 -4.84 -6.83 -6.77
C PHE A 157 -4.09 -5.50 -6.78
N GLU A 158 -4.80 -4.39 -7.03
CA GLU A 158 -4.20 -3.05 -7.06
C GLU A 158 -3.50 -2.74 -5.74
N PHE A 159 -4.12 -3.10 -4.61
CA PHE A 159 -3.53 -2.87 -3.30
C PHE A 159 -2.25 -3.67 -3.08
N ILE A 160 -2.25 -4.96 -3.40
CA ILE A 160 -1.05 -5.79 -3.21
C ILE A 160 0.07 -5.32 -4.14
N ASP A 161 -0.18 -5.26 -5.44
CA ASP A 161 0.83 -4.87 -6.41
C ASP A 161 1.36 -3.46 -6.12
N GLY A 162 0.46 -2.51 -5.86
CA GLY A 162 0.81 -1.12 -5.62
C GLY A 162 1.55 -0.88 -4.30
N VAL A 163 1.21 -1.59 -3.23
CA VAL A 163 1.98 -1.54 -1.97
C VAL A 163 3.36 -2.13 -2.20
N SER A 164 3.46 -3.32 -2.79
CA SER A 164 4.73 -4.00 -3.08
C SER A 164 5.65 -3.16 -3.96
N TRP A 165 5.08 -2.53 -4.99
CA TRP A 165 5.79 -1.58 -5.85
C TRP A 165 6.25 -0.35 -5.06
N GLY A 166 5.38 0.26 -4.26
CA GLY A 166 5.72 1.43 -3.45
C GLY A 166 6.85 1.16 -2.45
N LEU A 167 6.87 -0.03 -1.85
CA LEU A 167 7.94 -0.47 -0.95
C LEU A 167 9.28 -0.67 -1.66
N SER A 168 9.28 -0.92 -2.98
CA SER A 168 10.53 -1.08 -3.76
C SER A 168 11.42 0.14 -3.85
N PHE A 169 10.86 1.31 -3.56
CA PHE A 169 11.64 2.54 -3.46
C PHE A 169 12.21 2.79 -2.04
N LEU A 170 11.97 1.89 -1.08
CA LEU A 170 12.41 2.02 0.31
C LEU A 170 13.71 1.28 0.63
N PHE A 171 14.45 0.81 -0.39
CA PHE A 171 15.66 0.00 -0.24
C PHE A 171 16.88 0.78 0.32
N ASN A 172 16.78 1.19 1.58
CA ASN A 172 17.91 1.57 2.42
C ASN A 172 17.85 0.72 3.71
N PRO A 173 18.36 -0.52 3.69
CA PRO A 173 18.45 -1.32 4.91
C PRO A 173 19.28 -0.56 5.97
N ILE A 174 18.91 -0.68 7.24
CA ILE A 174 19.60 0.00 8.37
C ILE A 174 21.11 -0.31 8.36
N GLU A 175 21.47 -1.52 7.93
CA GLU A 175 22.87 -1.99 7.82
C GLU A 175 23.68 -1.25 6.73
N CYS A 176 23.04 -0.55 5.79
CA CYS A 176 23.71 0.26 4.76
C CYS A 176 24.07 1.68 5.20
N GLN A 177 23.90 2.04 6.48
CA GLN A 177 24.56 3.23 7.04
C GLN A 177 26.05 2.92 7.31
N LEU A 178 26.84 2.82 6.23
CA LEU A 178 28.29 2.88 6.32
C LEU A 178 28.69 4.23 6.94
N ARG A 179 29.15 4.17 8.20
CA ARG A 179 30.07 5.08 8.90
C ARG A 179 30.13 6.52 8.34
N ARG A 180 29.56 7.47 9.07
CA ARG A 180 30.14 8.81 9.16
C ARG A 180 31.09 8.86 10.34
#